data_AF-A0A0C4E9I9-F1
#
_entry.id   AF-A0A0C4E9I9-F1
#
_cell.length_a   1.000
_cell.length_b   1.000
_cell.length_c   1.000
_cell.angle_alpha   90.00
_cell.angle_beta   90.00
_cell.angle_gamma   90.00
#
_symmetry.space_group_name_H-M   'P 1'
#
loop_
_entity.id
_entity.type
_entity.pdbx_description
1 polymer ?
#
loop_
_entity_poly.entity_id
_entity_poly.type
_entity_poly.pdbx_seq_one_letter_code
_entity_poly.pdbx_strand_id
1 'polypeptide(L)'
;MDLFTALPAALVKSNLEAELGRIRSTRSRGLLDSGVGADDVDAVAAGKEDGDDWLGQYGSEKFTFAQMREFDIDVDVIGGNVEGEGPGVDKWWDWIADQL
;
A
#
# COMPACT_ATOMS: atom_id res chain seq x y z
N MET A 1 -11.45 6.12 15.67
CA MET A 1 -12.78 5.46 15.59
C MET A 1 -13.77 5.96 16.66
N ASP A 2 -13.42 7.05 17.33
CA ASP A 2 -14.19 7.86 18.26
C ASP A 2 -15.00 8.98 17.56
N LEU A 3 -14.53 9.41 16.38
CA LEU A 3 -15.23 10.39 15.54
C LEU A 3 -16.29 9.72 14.65
N PHE A 4 -17.47 10.34 14.53
CA PHE A 4 -18.56 9.81 13.71
C PHE A 4 -18.25 9.75 12.20
N THR A 5 -17.29 10.56 11.74
CA THR A 5 -16.84 10.58 10.33
C THR A 5 -15.71 9.61 10.05
N ALA A 6 -15.22 8.88 11.05
CA ALA A 6 -14.19 7.87 10.85
C ALA A 6 -14.72 6.75 9.97
N LEU A 7 -14.02 6.49 8.86
CA LEU A 7 -14.39 5.37 7.99
C LEU A 7 -14.09 4.04 8.69
N PRO A 8 -14.98 3.04 8.58
CA PRO A 8 -14.69 1.66 8.98
C PRO A 8 -13.42 1.15 8.28
N ALA A 9 -12.64 0.34 8.99
CA ALA A 9 -11.38 -0.22 8.49
C ALA A 9 -11.53 -0.94 7.14
N ALA A 10 -12.67 -1.62 6.91
CA ALA A 10 -12.97 -2.27 5.64
C ALA A 10 -13.05 -1.28 4.45
N LEU A 11 -13.62 -0.09 4.66
CA LEU A 11 -13.68 0.95 3.64
C LEU A 11 -12.32 1.64 3.45
N VAL A 12 -11.56 1.83 4.54
CA VAL A 12 -10.18 2.30 4.44
C VAL A 12 -9.37 1.32 3.58
N LYS A 13 -9.48 0.02 3.85
CA LYS A 13 -8.82 -1.03 3.06
C LYS A 13 -9.20 -0.95 1.58
N SER A 14 -10.49 -0.99 1.25
CA SER A 14 -10.94 -0.99 -0.15
C SER A 14 -10.53 0.29 -0.89
N ASN A 15 -10.57 1.45 -0.21
CA ASN A 15 -10.17 2.72 -0.82
C ASN A 15 -8.67 2.78 -1.08
N LEU A 16 -7.85 2.32 -0.13
CA LEU A 16 -6.40 2.22 -0.31
C LEU A 16 -6.03 1.24 -1.43
N GLU A 17 -6.67 0.07 -1.48
CA GLU A 17 -6.43 -0.92 -2.53
C GLU A 17 -6.76 -0.37 -3.92
N ALA A 18 -7.89 0.32 -4.05
CA ALA A 18 -8.29 0.98 -5.29
C ALA A 18 -7.32 2.09 -5.71
N GLU A 19 -6.91 2.95 -4.76
CA GLU A 19 -6.02 4.07 -5.05
C GLU A 19 -4.59 3.63 -5.36
N LEU A 20 -4.05 2.66 -4.64
CA LEU A 20 -2.75 2.05 -4.95
C LEU A 20 -2.77 1.36 -6.32
N GLY A 21 -3.87 0.67 -6.66
CA GLY A 21 -4.10 0.12 -7.99
C GLY A 21 -4.09 1.20 -9.09
N ARG A 22 -4.70 2.36 -8.83
CA ARG A 22 -4.69 3.52 -9.73
C ARG A 22 -3.29 4.12 -9.87
N ILE A 23 -2.54 4.24 -8.78
CA ILE A 23 -1.17 4.78 -8.76
C ILE A 23 -0.24 3.88 -9.58
N ARG A 24 -0.22 2.56 -9.33
CA ARG A 24 0.67 1.64 -10.08
C ARG A 24 0.39 1.65 -11.59
N SER A 25 -0.90 1.70 -11.96
CA SER A 25 -1.33 1.76 -13.37
C SER A 25 -1.02 3.11 -14.03
N THR A 26 -0.99 4.20 -13.25
CA THR A 26 -0.60 5.52 -13.74
C THR A 26 0.91 5.62 -13.92
N ARG A 27 1.69 5.10 -12.97
CA ARG A 27 3.16 5.08 -13.05
C ARG A 27 3.66 4.21 -14.19
N SER A 28 3.10 3.00 -14.36
CA SER A 28 3.49 2.12 -15.47
C SER A 28 3.26 2.75 -16.83
N ARG A 29 2.14 3.48 -17.01
CA ARG A 29 1.87 4.25 -18.24
C ARG A 29 2.81 5.45 -18.41
N GLY A 30 3.09 6.20 -17.35
CA GLY A 30 3.99 7.35 -17.41
C GLY A 30 5.43 6.98 -17.79
N LEU A 31 5.92 5.83 -17.31
CA LEU A 31 7.22 5.28 -17.73
C LEU A 31 7.23 4.88 -19.21
N LEU A 32 6.13 4.31 -19.72
CA LEU A 32 6.00 3.93 -21.13
C LEU A 32 5.88 5.13 -22.09
N ASP A 33 5.23 6.22 -21.66
CA ASP A 33 4.99 7.42 -22.49
C ASP A 33 6.21 8.37 -22.52
N SER A 34 7.12 8.25 -21.54
CA SER A 34 8.33 9.06 -21.42
C SER A 34 9.48 8.52 -22.28
N GLY A 35 9.24 8.21 -23.56
CA GLY A 35 10.23 7.71 -24.53
C GLY A 35 11.37 8.69 -24.88
N VAL A 36 12.03 9.25 -23.87
CA VAL A 36 13.21 10.11 -23.95
C VAL A 36 14.22 9.61 -22.93
N GLY A 37 15.28 8.97 -23.45
CA GLY A 37 16.62 8.89 -22.87
C GLY A 37 16.72 8.60 -21.38
N ALA A 38 16.85 7.32 -21.04
CA ALA A 38 17.50 6.87 -19.81
C ALA A 38 19.01 7.15 -19.82
N ASP A 39 19.39 8.41 -20.07
CA ASP A 39 20.75 8.91 -19.83
C ASP A 39 20.63 10.18 -18.98
N ASP A 40 20.81 9.94 -17.67
CA ASP A 40 21.55 10.81 -16.77
C ASP A 40 20.89 12.10 -16.27
N VAL A 41 20.05 11.98 -15.22
CA VAL A 41 20.14 12.82 -13.98
C VAL A 41 19.20 12.28 -12.90
N ASP A 42 19.69 11.31 -12.13
CA ASP A 42 19.61 11.25 -10.64
C ASP A 42 19.87 9.82 -10.14
N ALA A 43 21.13 9.42 -10.30
CA ALA A 43 21.76 8.28 -9.66
C ALA A 43 21.95 8.50 -8.14
N VAL A 44 20.87 8.67 -7.37
CA VAL A 44 20.93 8.67 -5.88
C VAL A 44 19.94 7.71 -5.22
N ALA A 45 19.38 6.74 -5.95
CA ALA A 45 18.79 5.55 -5.34
C ALA A 45 19.28 4.31 -6.10
N ALA A 46 20.50 3.91 -5.79
CA ALA A 46 21.17 2.75 -6.38
C ALA A 46 20.28 1.49 -6.31
N GLY A 47 20.02 0.89 -7.48
CA GLY A 47 19.71 -0.53 -7.58
C GLY A 47 18.34 -0.95 -8.12
N LYS A 48 17.69 -0.20 -9.03
CA LYS A 48 16.46 -0.67 -9.68
C LYS A 48 16.68 -0.97 -11.15
N GLU A 49 16.72 -2.26 -11.49
CA GLU A 49 16.51 -2.74 -12.84
C GLU A 49 15.08 -2.35 -13.29
N ASP A 50 14.93 -1.94 -14.56
CA ASP A 50 13.73 -1.33 -15.17
C ASP A 50 12.43 -2.19 -15.14
N GLY A 51 12.40 -3.28 -14.37
CA GLY A 51 11.23 -4.13 -14.11
C GLY A 51 10.66 -4.06 -12.69
N ASP A 52 11.30 -3.33 -11.77
CA ASP A 52 11.06 -3.46 -10.31
C ASP A 52 10.08 -2.41 -9.70
N ASP A 53 9.41 -1.61 -10.54
CA ASP A 53 8.56 -0.50 -10.08
C ASP A 53 7.05 -0.84 -9.98
N TRP A 54 6.68 -2.10 -10.13
CA TRP A 54 5.29 -2.56 -10.03
C TRP A 54 4.94 -3.04 -8.62
N LEU A 55 3.96 -2.39 -7.99
CA LEU A 55 3.48 -2.78 -6.65
C LEU A 55 2.55 -4.00 -6.70
N GLY A 56 2.95 -5.06 -5.98
CA GLY A 56 2.21 -6.32 -5.84
C GLY A 56 2.40 -7.24 -7.05
N GLN A 57 1.47 -8.18 -7.23
CA GLN A 57 1.57 -9.19 -8.28
C GLN A 57 1.56 -8.57 -9.68
N TYR A 58 2.58 -8.88 -10.49
CA TYR A 58 2.68 -8.43 -11.88
C TYR A 58 1.52 -8.96 -12.73
N GLY A 59 1.00 -8.14 -13.65
CA GLY A 59 -0.10 -8.52 -14.54
C GLY A 59 -1.48 -8.61 -13.88
N SER A 60 -1.60 -8.36 -12.58
CA SER A 60 -2.89 -8.32 -11.88
C SER A 60 -3.68 -7.06 -12.26
N GLU A 61 -4.96 -7.23 -12.61
CA GLU A 61 -5.85 -6.11 -12.95
C GLU A 61 -6.17 -5.22 -11.74
N LYS A 62 -6.26 -5.81 -10.54
CA LYS A 62 -6.61 -5.11 -9.30
C LYS A 62 -5.55 -5.33 -8.24
N PHE A 63 -5.13 -4.26 -7.58
CA PHE A 63 -4.26 -4.37 -6.42
C PHE A 63 -5.08 -4.81 -5.22
N THR A 64 -4.54 -5.75 -4.44
CA THR A 64 -5.06 -6.11 -3.12
C THR A 64 -3.88 -6.31 -2.19
N PHE A 65 -4.04 -6.01 -0.90
CA PHE A 65 -2.99 -6.25 0.09
C PHE A 65 -2.60 -7.72 0.21
N ALA A 66 -3.51 -8.64 -0.14
CA ALA A 66 -3.23 -10.08 -0.14
C ALA A 66 -2.09 -10.48 -1.08
N GLN A 67 -1.87 -9.73 -2.19
CA GLN A 67 -0.77 -9.97 -3.12
C GLN A 67 0.60 -9.70 -2.50
N MET A 68 0.67 -8.90 -1.42
CA MET A 68 1.93 -8.57 -0.76
C MET A 68 2.55 -9.78 -0.04
N ARG A 69 1.74 -10.79 0.27
CA ARG A 69 2.22 -12.06 0.84
C ARG A 69 3.14 -12.83 -0.09
N GLU A 70 3.07 -12.60 -1.41
CA GLU A 70 4.04 -13.18 -2.36
C GLU A 70 5.47 -12.69 -2.10
N PHE A 71 5.62 -11.60 -1.34
CA PHE A 71 6.89 -10.95 -1.00
C PHE A 71 7.19 -11.04 0.50
N ASP A 72 6.57 -11.99 1.22
CA ASP A 72 6.68 -12.14 2.68
C ASP A 72 6.28 -10.87 3.47
N ILE A 73 5.37 -10.07 2.90
CA ILE A 73 4.82 -8.87 3.55
C ILE A 73 3.35 -9.09 3.87
N ASP A 74 3.02 -9.19 5.16
CA ASP A 74 1.66 -9.17 5.65
C ASP A 74 1.18 -7.73 5.90
N VAL A 75 0.00 -7.41 5.37
CA VAL A 75 -0.60 -6.08 5.52
C VAL A 75 -2.04 -6.22 6.01
N ASP A 76 -2.27 -5.74 7.23
CA ASP A 76 -3.58 -5.68 7.87
C ASP A 76 -4.04 -4.23 8.06
N VAL A 77 -5.34 -3.99 7.87
CA VAL A 77 -5.96 -2.69 8.11
C VAL A 77 -6.83 -2.80 9.36
N ILE A 78 -6.29 -2.34 10.49
CA ILE A 78 -6.93 -2.46 11.82
C ILE A 78 -7.34 -1.07 12.30
N GLY A 79 -8.63 -0.87 12.55
CA GLY A 79 -9.13 0.39 13.09
C GLY A 79 -9.03 0.47 14.61
N GLY A 80 -8.94 1.69 15.13
CA GLY A 80 -8.88 1.98 16.57
C GLY A 80 -8.96 3.48 16.87
N ASN A 81 -8.78 3.84 18.14
CA ASN A 81 -8.68 5.22 18.63
C ASN A 81 -7.81 5.26 19.88
N VAL A 82 -7.00 6.31 20.01
CA VAL A 82 -6.15 6.54 21.19
C VAL A 82 -6.93 7.23 22.31
N GLU A 83 -7.84 8.14 21.94
CA GLU A 83 -8.67 8.91 22.86
C GLU A 83 -10.15 8.73 22.51
N GLY A 84 -11.03 9.17 23.41
CA GLY A 84 -12.48 9.10 23.21
C GLY A 84 -13.08 7.71 23.34
N GLU A 85 -14.39 7.61 23.14
CA GLU A 85 -15.12 6.34 23.20
C GLU A 85 -15.03 5.62 21.85
N GLY A 86 -14.62 4.35 21.86
CA GLY A 86 -14.48 3.55 20.64
C GLY A 86 -13.76 2.23 20.89
N PRO A 87 -13.32 1.53 19.83
CA PRO A 87 -12.61 0.25 19.93
C PRO A 87 -11.28 0.29 20.71
N GLY A 88 -10.71 1.46 20.97
CA GLY A 88 -9.44 1.60 21.68
C GLY A 88 -8.25 1.16 20.83
N VAL A 89 -7.16 0.77 21.53
CA VAL A 89 -5.87 0.40 20.92
C VAL A 89 -5.51 -1.08 21.09
N ASP A 90 -6.31 -1.86 21.82
CA ASP A 90 -5.95 -3.24 22.21
C ASP A 90 -5.65 -4.13 21.00
N LYS A 91 -6.46 -4.05 19.94
CA LYS A 91 -6.22 -4.82 18.70
C LYS A 91 -4.92 -4.46 17.98
N TRP A 92 -4.42 -3.23 18.15
CA TRP A 92 -3.12 -2.85 17.61
C TRP A 92 -1.99 -3.50 18.41
N TRP A 93 -2.13 -3.56 19.73
CA TRP A 93 -1.18 -4.25 20.59
C TRP A 93 -1.17 -5.76 20.36
N ASP A 94 -2.35 -6.38 20.22
CA ASP A 94 -2.47 -7.79 19.86
C ASP A 94 -1.74 -8.08 18.55
N TRP A 95 -1.96 -7.26 17.52
CA TRP A 95 -1.30 -7.43 16.23
C TRP A 95 0.23 -7.30 16.33
N ILE A 96 0.73 -6.33 17.09
CA ILE A 96 2.18 -6.16 17.32
C ILE A 96 2.75 -7.38 18.06
N ALA A 97 2.04 -7.89 19.07
CA ALA A 97 2.47 -9.04 19.84
C ALA A 97 2.59 -10.30 18.98
N ASP A 98 1.69 -10.50 18.02
CA ASP A 98 1.75 -11.63 17.07
C ASP A 98 2.97 -11.59 16.13
N GLN A 99 3.68 -10.45 16.04
CA GLN A 99 4.90 -10.32 15.21
C GLN A 99 6.22 -10.50 15.99
N LEU A 100 6.16 -10.66 17.32
CA LEU A 100 7.33 -10.79 18.20
C LEU A 100 7.66 -12.26 18.52
#